data_AF-A0A382LFS2-F1
#
_entry.id   AF-A0A382LFS2-F1
#
_cell.length_a   1.000
_cell.length_b   1.000
_cell.length_c   1.000
_cell.angle_alpha   90.00
_cell.angle_beta   90.00
_cell.angle_gamma   90.00
#
_symmetry.space_group_name_H-M   'P 1'
#
loop_
_entity.id
_entity.type
_entity.pdbx_description
1 polymer ?
#
loop_
_entity_poly.entity_id
_entity_poly.type
_entity_poly.pdbx_seq_one_letter_code
_entity_poly.pdbx_strand_id
1 'polypeptide(L)'
;MGSSATATFVVCDYDLAATLSSGQAFRWREVDGAWENVLAGRWVRLNSDGKTIAARVTRPISNWQWLREYLQVDLDLQSIYDAFPSDDPHLAAARRTCRGLRLLK
;
A
#
# COMPACT_ATOMS: atom_id res chain seq x y z
N MET A 1 0.51 -29.20 4.54
CA MET A 1 0.93 -27.99 3.82
C MET A 1 -0.27 -27.06 3.78
N GLY A 2 -0.23 -25.93 4.51
CA GLY A 2 -1.35 -24.99 4.51
C GLY A 2 -1.42 -24.28 3.16
N SER A 3 -2.57 -24.30 2.50
CA SER A 3 -2.76 -23.65 1.21
C SER A 3 -2.66 -22.12 1.36
N SER A 4 -1.75 -21.51 0.60
CA SER A 4 -1.62 -20.05 0.50
C SER A 4 -2.47 -19.51 -0.64
N ALA A 5 -3.06 -18.32 -0.46
CA ALA A 5 -3.71 -17.58 -1.54
C ALA A 5 -2.86 -16.38 -1.95
N THR A 6 -2.93 -16.01 -3.22
CA THR A 6 -2.23 -14.82 -3.76
C THR A 6 -3.17 -13.96 -4.57
N ALA A 7 -2.86 -12.66 -4.63
CA ALA A 7 -3.48 -11.70 -5.52
C ALA A 7 -2.43 -10.71 -6.04
N THR A 8 -2.77 -10.03 -7.12
CA THR A 8 -1.96 -8.94 -7.66
C THR A 8 -2.87 -7.76 -7.92
N PHE A 9 -2.49 -6.60 -7.40
CA PHE A 9 -3.19 -5.34 -7.63
C PHE A 9 -2.36 -4.49 -8.56
N VAL A 10 -2.93 -4.05 -9.67
CA VAL A 10 -2.31 -3.00 -10.49
C VAL A 10 -2.52 -1.67 -9.77
N VAL A 11 -1.46 -0.89 -9.66
CA VAL A 11 -1.46 0.40 -8.96
C VAL A 11 -0.85 1.48 -9.83
N CYS A 12 -1.33 2.71 -9.64
CA CYS A 12 -0.77 3.91 -10.27
C CYS A 12 -0.36 4.86 -9.15
N ASP A 13 0.84 5.44 -9.27
CA ASP A 13 1.41 6.35 -8.28
C ASP A 13 1.25 5.83 -6.86
N TYR A 14 1.81 4.65 -6.58
CA TYR A 14 1.74 4.02 -5.27
C TYR A 14 3.14 3.65 -4.80
N ASP A 15 3.53 4.17 -3.65
CA ASP A 15 4.78 3.81 -2.97
C ASP A 15 4.44 2.96 -1.73
N LEU A 16 4.66 1.65 -1.83
CA LEU A 16 4.37 0.70 -0.75
C LEU A 16 5.30 0.93 0.44
N ALA A 17 6.59 1.17 0.20
CA ALA A 17 7.54 1.37 1.27
C ALA A 17 7.20 2.64 2.05
N ALA A 18 7.04 3.77 1.34
CA ALA A 18 6.65 5.04 1.97
C ALA A 18 5.31 4.93 2.70
N THR A 19 4.35 4.18 2.15
CA THR A 19 3.05 3.95 2.82
C THR A 19 3.20 3.17 4.11
N LEU A 20 3.95 2.07 4.12
CA LEU A 20 4.06 1.19 5.29
C LEU A 20 5.01 1.74 6.36
N SER A 21 5.97 2.59 5.98
CA SER A 21 6.96 3.18 6.88
C SER A 21 6.70 4.66 7.24
N SER A 22 5.57 5.24 6.85
CA SER A 22 5.25 6.67 7.14
C SER A 22 4.96 6.98 8.61
N GLY A 23 4.93 5.96 9.47
CA GLY A 23 4.52 6.07 10.87
C GLY A 23 3.02 5.88 11.12
N GLN A 24 2.21 5.76 10.07
CA GLN A 24 0.77 5.48 10.21
C GLN A 24 0.47 4.03 10.60
N ALA A 25 1.38 3.11 10.28
CA ALA A 25 1.21 1.69 10.47
C ALA A 25 2.36 1.13 11.30
N PHE A 26 2.02 0.19 12.16
CA PHE A 26 3.00 -0.52 12.97
C PHE A 26 2.98 -2.01 12.61
N ARG A 27 4.08 -2.71 12.94
CA ARG A 27 4.27 -4.16 12.74
C ARG A 27 4.47 -4.64 11.31
N TRP A 28 4.43 -3.75 10.31
CA TRP A 28 5.01 -4.06 9.01
C TRP A 28 6.52 -4.18 9.14
N ARG A 29 7.08 -5.29 8.69
CA ARG A 29 8.52 -5.55 8.70
C ARG A 29 8.98 -5.87 7.30
N GLU A 30 10.07 -5.27 6.88
CA GLU A 30 10.75 -5.65 5.65
C GLU A 30 11.55 -6.94 5.88
N VAL A 31 11.34 -7.93 5.03
CA VAL A 31 11.97 -9.25 5.02
C VAL A 31 12.23 -9.64 3.56
N ASP A 32 13.49 -9.77 3.19
CA ASP A 32 13.94 -10.12 1.84
C ASP A 32 13.28 -9.26 0.73
N GLY A 33 13.26 -7.94 0.92
CA GLY A 33 12.69 -6.98 -0.04
C GLY A 33 11.15 -7.00 -0.14
N ALA A 34 10.47 -7.71 0.75
CA ALA A 34 9.01 -7.72 0.85
C ALA A 34 8.57 -7.32 2.26
N TRP A 35 7.30 -6.94 2.40
CA TRP A 35 6.71 -6.47 3.64
C TRP A 35 5.81 -7.53 4.26
N GLU A 36 5.99 -7.83 5.53
CA GLU A 36 5.17 -8.79 6.27
C GLU A 36 4.48 -8.17 7.47
N ASN A 37 3.23 -8.57 7.72
CA ASN A 37 2.47 -8.23 8.93
C ASN A 37 1.35 -9.26 9.18
N VAL A 38 0.73 -9.20 10.35
CA VAL A 38 -0.53 -9.88 10.65
C VAL A 38 -1.66 -8.85 10.61
N LEU A 39 -2.49 -8.89 9.56
CA LEU A 39 -3.69 -8.05 9.42
C LEU A 39 -4.94 -8.89 9.68
N ALA A 40 -5.85 -8.41 10.53
CA ALA A 40 -7.11 -9.09 10.86
C ALA A 40 -6.94 -10.60 11.17
N GLY A 41 -5.89 -10.95 11.92
CA GLY A 41 -5.58 -12.33 12.31
C GLY A 41 -4.98 -13.20 11.19
N ARG A 42 -4.51 -12.61 10.10
CA ARG A 42 -3.94 -13.31 8.94
C ARG A 42 -2.54 -12.79 8.67
N TRP A 43 -1.56 -13.67 8.49
CA TRP A 43 -0.27 -13.27 7.96
C TRP A 43 -0.44 -12.81 6.50
N VAL A 44 0.13 -11.66 6.19
CA VAL A 44 0.11 -11.00 4.89
C VAL A 44 1.54 -10.70 4.52
N ARG A 45 1.93 -11.06 3.30
CA ARG A 45 3.17 -10.60 2.67
C ARG A 45 2.85 -9.81 1.41
N LEU A 46 3.43 -8.62 1.30
CA LEU A 46 3.28 -7.70 0.19
C LEU A 46 4.62 -7.48 -0.48
N ASN A 47 4.66 -7.50 -1.80
CA ASN A 47 5.80 -7.07 -2.59
C ASN A 47 5.34 -6.08 -3.66
N SER A 48 6.14 -5.06 -3.95
CA SER A 48 5.82 -4.07 -4.98
C SER A 48 6.98 -3.91 -5.95
N ASP A 49 6.65 -3.73 -7.23
CA ASP A 49 7.57 -3.33 -8.29
C ASP A 49 7.32 -1.87 -8.77
N GLY A 50 6.46 -1.14 -8.05
CA GLY A 50 6.04 0.22 -8.38
C GLY A 50 4.86 0.32 -9.36
N LYS A 51 4.48 -0.78 -10.02
CA LYS A 51 3.29 -0.85 -10.91
C LYS A 51 2.25 -1.84 -10.40
N THR A 52 2.70 -2.82 -9.63
CA THR A 52 1.86 -3.85 -9.05
C THR A 52 2.23 -4.08 -7.59
N ILE A 53 1.23 -4.48 -6.80
CA ILE A 53 1.42 -5.00 -5.45
C ILE A 53 0.97 -6.46 -5.47
N ALA A 54 1.92 -7.37 -5.30
CA ALA A 54 1.66 -8.80 -5.11
C ALA A 54 1.40 -9.08 -3.62
N ALA A 55 0.26 -9.68 -3.32
CA ALA A 55 -0.14 -10.06 -1.97
C ALA A 55 -0.17 -11.58 -1.82
N ARG A 56 0.27 -12.07 -0.66
CA ARG A 56 0.17 -13.48 -0.25
C ARG A 56 -0.39 -13.57 1.16
N VAL A 57 -1.29 -14.54 1.38
CA VAL A 57 -1.79 -14.91 2.70
C VAL A 57 -1.69 -16.42 2.93
N THR A 58 -1.59 -16.84 4.20
CA THR A 58 -1.43 -18.26 4.58
C THR A 58 -2.74 -19.06 4.66
N ARG A 59 -3.88 -18.44 4.34
CA ARG A 59 -5.20 -19.10 4.34
C ARG A 59 -5.92 -18.85 3.01
N PRO A 60 -6.67 -19.82 2.47
CA PRO A 60 -7.52 -19.59 1.31
C PRO A 60 -8.49 -18.44 1.56
N ILE A 61 -8.53 -17.49 0.63
CA ILE A 61 -9.53 -16.44 0.57
C ILE A 61 -9.93 -16.26 -0.89
N SER A 62 -11.22 -16.04 -1.14
CA SER A 62 -11.74 -15.74 -2.46
C SER A 62 -11.90 -14.24 -2.71
N ASN A 63 -12.13 -13.47 -1.64
CA ASN A 63 -12.34 -12.03 -1.70
C ASN A 63 -11.14 -11.25 -1.15
N TRP A 64 -10.54 -10.40 -1.99
CA TRP A 64 -9.40 -9.55 -1.67
C TRP A 64 -9.77 -8.08 -1.44
N GLN A 65 -11.07 -7.74 -1.50
CA GLN A 65 -11.56 -6.37 -1.37
C GLN A 65 -11.12 -5.70 -0.07
N TRP A 66 -11.09 -6.44 1.04
CA TRP A 66 -10.62 -5.93 2.34
C TRP A 66 -9.17 -5.41 2.27
N LEU A 67 -8.30 -6.07 1.49
CA LEU A 67 -6.90 -5.67 1.35
C LEU A 67 -6.77 -4.51 0.36
N ARG A 68 -7.57 -4.51 -0.71
CA ARG A 68 -7.65 -3.37 -1.66
C ARG A 68 -8.08 -2.10 -0.94
N GLU A 69 -9.08 -2.19 -0.06
CA GLU A 69 -9.58 -1.10 0.76
C GLU A 69 -8.56 -0.66 1.81
N TYR A 70 -7.98 -1.61 2.57
CA TYR A 70 -6.92 -1.34 3.54
C TYR A 70 -5.76 -0.55 2.92
N LEU A 71 -5.27 -1.01 1.76
CA LEU A 71 -4.16 -0.40 1.05
C LEU A 71 -4.56 0.85 0.26
N GLN A 72 -5.85 1.17 0.10
CA GLN A 72 -6.32 2.25 -0.77
C GLN A 72 -5.80 2.14 -2.23
N VAL A 73 -5.75 0.94 -2.80
CA VAL A 73 -5.15 0.73 -4.15
C VAL A 73 -5.91 1.44 -5.27
N ASP A 74 -7.21 1.60 -5.11
CA ASP A 74 -8.10 2.22 -6.11
C ASP A 74 -8.30 3.73 -5.87
N LEU A 75 -7.60 4.32 -4.89
CA LEU A 75 -7.69 5.74 -4.58
C LEU A 75 -7.01 6.57 -5.67
N ASP A 76 -7.78 7.48 -6.27
CA ASP A 76 -7.25 8.51 -7.17
C ASP A 76 -6.49 9.58 -6.37
N LEU A 77 -5.19 9.34 -6.20
CA LEU A 77 -4.29 10.25 -5.52
C LEU A 77 -4.10 11.56 -6.29
N GLN A 78 -4.24 11.54 -7.62
CA GLN A 78 -4.06 12.74 -8.44
C GLN A 78 -5.15 13.77 -8.13
N SER A 79 -6.41 13.33 -8.03
CA SER A 79 -7.52 14.19 -7.63
C SER A 79 -7.32 14.83 -6.24
N ILE A 80 -6.68 14.12 -5.30
CA ILE A 80 -6.33 14.69 -3.98
C ILE A 80 -5.27 15.77 -4.13
N TYR A 81 -4.23 15.51 -4.91
CA TYR A 81 -3.18 16.48 -5.12
C TYR A 81 -3.63 17.72 -5.88
N ASP A 82 -4.61 17.58 -6.78
CA ASP A 82 -5.17 18.70 -7.54
C ASP A 82 -6.03 19.63 -6.66
N ALA A 83 -6.48 19.14 -5.50
CA ALA A 83 -7.18 19.93 -4.50
C ALA A 83 -6.25 20.74 -3.58
N PHE A 84 -4.92 20.52 -3.64
CA PHE A 84 -3.97 21.29 -2.83
C PHE A 84 -3.79 22.72 -3.39
N PRO A 85 -3.53 23.72 -2.54
CA PRO A 85 -3.21 25.07 -2.99
C PRO A 85 -2.01 25.06 -3.94
N SER A 86 -2.20 25.55 -5.16
CA SER A 86 -1.17 25.55 -6.21
C SER A 86 0.02 26.46 -5.91
N ASP A 87 -0.18 27.43 -5.03
CA ASP A 87 0.78 28.46 -4.62
C ASP A 87 1.54 28.12 -3.34
N ASP A 88 1.32 26.94 -2.74
CA ASP A 88 2.08 26.49 -1.57
C ASP A 88 3.35 25.71 -1.98
N PRO A 89 4.55 26.32 -1.86
CA PRO A 89 5.80 25.67 -2.23
C PRO A 89 6.18 24.50 -1.31
N HIS A 90 5.71 24.48 -0.07
CA HIS A 90 5.99 23.41 0.89
C HIS A 90 5.19 22.15 0.54
N LEU A 91 3.90 22.31 0.22
CA LEU A 91 3.08 21.19 -0.25
C LEU A 91 3.55 20.67 -1.61
N ALA A 92 3.97 21.56 -2.52
CA ALA A 92 4.56 21.14 -3.80
C ALA A 92 5.85 20.31 -3.60
N ALA A 93 6.72 20.74 -2.67
CA ALA A 93 7.92 19.99 -2.32
C ALA A 93 7.57 18.62 -1.70
N ALA A 94 6.63 18.58 -0.76
CA ALA A 94 6.18 17.35 -0.10
C ALA A 94 5.57 16.34 -1.08
N ARG A 95 4.76 16.81 -2.04
CA ARG A 95 4.16 15.98 -3.10
C ARG A 95 5.24 15.30 -3.96
N ARG A 96 6.33 16.00 -4.23
CA ARG A 96 7.46 15.46 -5.01
C ARG A 96 8.26 14.43 -4.22
N THR A 97 8.49 14.65 -2.92
CA THR A 97 9.28 13.75 -2.07
C THR A 97 8.51 12.53 -1.58
N CYS A 98 7.21 12.67 -1.32
CA CYS A 98 6.36 11.64 -0.74
C CYS A 98 5.32 11.11 -1.74
N ARG A 99 5.63 11.17 -3.04
CA ARG A 99 4.71 10.76 -4.10
C ARG A 99 4.29 9.31 -3.92
N GLY A 100 2.99 9.06 -4.01
CA GLY A 100 2.45 7.71 -3.98
C GLY A 100 2.21 7.13 -2.59
N LEU A 101 2.52 7.87 -1.52
CA LEU A 101 2.08 7.52 -0.17
C LEU A 101 0.55 7.44 -0.12
N ARG A 102 0.01 6.41 0.54
CA ARG A 102 -1.42 6.27 0.85
C ARG A 102 -1.67 6.38 2.35
N LEU A 103 -2.88 6.78 2.71
CA LEU A 103 -3.39 6.65 4.07
C LEU A 103 -4.13 5.32 4.20
N LEU A 104 -3.62 4.40 5.01
CA LEU A 104 -4.23 3.08 5.23
C LEU A 104 -5.54 3.21 6.02
N LYS A 105 -6.47 2.26 5.83
CA LYS A 105 -7.76 2.20 6.54
C LYS A 105 -7.83 1.12 7.61
#